data_AF-A0AAJ6P7V0-F1
#
_entry.id   AF-A0AAJ6P7V0-F1
#
_cell.length_a   1.000
_cell.length_b   1.000
_cell.length_c   1.000
_cell.angle_alpha   90.00
_cell.angle_beta   90.00
_cell.angle_gamma   90.00
#
_symmetry.space_group_name_H-M   'P 1'
#
loop_
_entity.id
_entity.type
_entity.pdbx_description
1 polymer ?
#
loop_
_entity_poly.entity_id
_entity_poly.type
_entity_poly.pdbx_seq_one_letter_code
_entity_poly.pdbx_strand_id
1 'polypeptide(L)' 'MKKRNLSKTVMAQKIGTSRSSLDRLLDPNNTSVTLETIERAAKVVGKRVKFELVDI' A
#
# COMPACT_ATOMS: atom_id res chain seq x y z
N MET A 1 2.62 -8.32 -3.18
CA MET A 1 4.09 -8.43 -3.13
C MET A 1 4.55 -9.88 -3.24
N LYS A 2 4.20 -10.77 -2.28
CA LYS A 2 4.61 -12.20 -2.30
C LYS A 2 4.29 -12.93 -3.61
N LYS A 3 3.03 -12.88 -4.09
CA LYS A 3 2.61 -13.50 -5.37
C LYS A 3 3.32 -12.95 -6.63
N ARG A 4 3.92 -11.77 -6.56
CA ARG A 4 4.63 -11.13 -7.69
C ARG A 4 6.15 -11.05 -7.47
N ASN A 5 6.65 -11.77 -6.46
CA ASN A 5 8.05 -11.75 -6.01
C ASN A 5 8.67 -10.34 -5.87
N LEU A 6 7.87 -9.37 -5.41
CA LEU A 6 8.28 -7.97 -5.32
C LEU A 6 8.89 -7.67 -3.95
N SER A 7 10.13 -7.17 -3.93
CA SER A 7 10.80 -6.77 -2.69
C SER A 7 10.23 -5.46 -2.12
N LYS A 8 10.43 -5.24 -0.80
CA LYS A 8 10.03 -3.98 -0.13
C LYS A 8 10.71 -2.75 -0.73
N THR A 9 11.99 -2.84 -1.05
CA THR A 9 12.73 -1.74 -1.66
C THR A 9 12.17 -1.35 -3.03
N VAL A 10 11.92 -2.34 -3.91
CA VAL A 10 11.38 -2.09 -5.25
C VAL A 10 9.95 -1.54 -5.16
N MET A 11 9.14 -2.05 -4.23
CA MET A 11 7.80 -1.52 -4.00
C MET A 11 7.83 -0.07 -3.54
N ALA A 12 8.69 0.27 -2.57
CA ALA A 12 8.82 1.62 -2.04
C ALA A 12 9.22 2.61 -3.16
N GLN A 13 10.17 2.23 -4.00
CA GLN A 13 10.55 3.01 -5.19
C GLN A 13 9.39 3.20 -6.16
N LYS A 14 8.63 2.13 -6.48
CA LYS A 14 7.49 2.20 -7.40
C LYS A 14 6.31 3.03 -6.86
N ILE A 15 6.11 3.05 -5.55
CA ILE A 15 5.12 3.93 -4.91
C ILE A 15 5.65 5.36 -4.86
N GLY A 16 6.96 5.58 -4.83
CA GLY A 16 7.58 6.90 -4.63
C GLY A 16 7.68 7.28 -3.14
N THR A 17 8.05 6.33 -2.29
CA THR A 17 8.18 6.52 -0.84
C THR A 17 9.42 5.80 -0.29
N SER A 18 9.76 6.04 0.98
CA SER A 18 10.86 5.32 1.65
C SER A 18 10.45 3.89 2.04
N ARG A 19 11.44 3.02 2.22
CA ARG A 19 11.19 1.66 2.75
C ARG A 19 10.49 1.70 4.12
N SER A 20 10.90 2.62 5.00
CA SER A 20 10.28 2.79 6.32
C SER A 20 8.81 3.23 6.24
N SER A 21 8.47 4.06 5.26
CA SER A 21 7.08 4.47 5.02
C SER A 21 6.24 3.33 4.44
N LEU A 22 6.83 2.49 3.59
CA LEU A 22 6.19 1.25 3.17
C LEU A 22 6.02 0.25 4.33
N ASP A 23 7.00 0.15 5.23
CA ASP A 23 6.88 -0.70 6.42
C ASP A 23 5.70 -0.25 7.29
N ARG A 24 5.52 1.07 7.49
CA ARG A 24 4.33 1.62 8.15
C ARG A 24 3.02 1.31 7.42
N LEU A 25 3.00 1.32 6.09
CA LEU A 25 1.80 0.97 5.30
C LEU A 25 1.43 -0.53 5.44
N LEU A 26 2.43 -1.39 5.66
CA LEU A 26 2.24 -2.84 5.77
C LEU A 26 2.05 -3.31 7.22
N ASP A 27 2.20 -2.42 8.20
CA ASP A 27 2.03 -2.71 9.61
C ASP A 27 0.54 -2.75 9.97
N PRO A 28 -0.01 -3.89 10.39
CA PRO A 28 -1.42 -3.99 10.77
C PRO A 28 -1.79 -3.15 12.00
N ASN A 29 -0.81 -2.74 12.82
CA ASN A 29 -1.03 -1.90 14.00
C ASN A 29 -1.01 -0.40 13.66
N ASN A 30 -0.55 -0.03 12.46
CA ASN A 30 -0.54 1.35 12.03
C ASN A 30 -1.86 1.71 11.33
N THR A 31 -2.76 2.36 12.06
CA THR A 31 -4.03 2.86 11.53
C THR A 31 -3.88 4.16 10.73
N SER A 32 -2.74 4.84 10.83
CA SER A 32 -2.47 6.08 10.12
C SER A 32 -1.92 5.82 8.72
N VAL A 33 -2.84 5.71 7.75
CA VAL A 33 -2.53 5.61 6.31
C VAL A 33 -3.49 6.49 5.51
N THR A 34 -3.00 7.11 4.43
CA THR A 34 -3.85 7.93 3.55
C THR A 34 -4.45 7.10 2.42
N LEU A 35 -5.64 7.49 1.94
CA LEU A 35 -6.28 6.85 0.78
C LEU A 35 -5.35 6.89 -0.45
N GLU A 36 -4.63 8.00 -0.66
CA GLU A 36 -3.65 8.15 -1.74
C GLU A 36 -2.55 7.07 -1.67
N THR A 37 -2.03 6.81 -0.46
CA THR A 37 -0.98 5.81 -0.26
C THR A 37 -1.50 4.40 -0.58
N ILE A 38 -2.72 4.09 -0.17
CA ILE A 38 -3.38 2.80 -0.49
C ILE A 38 -3.59 2.69 -2.00
N GLU A 39 -4.05 3.74 -2.67
CA GLU A 39 -4.28 3.75 -4.11
C GLU A 39 -2.98 3.52 -4.91
N ARG A 40 -1.91 4.23 -4.57
CA ARG A 40 -0.59 4.05 -5.19
C ARG A 40 -0.07 2.63 -5.00
N ALA A 41 -0.18 2.08 -3.79
CA ALA A 41 0.23 0.71 -3.52
C ALA A 41 -0.59 -0.33 -4.31
N ALA A 42 -1.92 -0.13 -4.41
CA ALA A 42 -2.80 -0.99 -5.20
C ALA A 42 -2.39 -1.00 -6.69
N LYS A 43 -2.15 0.19 -7.28
CA LYS A 43 -1.71 0.32 -8.69
C LYS A 43 -0.43 -0.46 -8.96
N VAL A 44 0.57 -0.36 -8.08
CA VAL A 44 1.85 -1.08 -8.23
C VAL A 44 1.68 -2.60 -8.26
N VAL A 45 0.69 -3.14 -7.54
CA VAL A 45 0.38 -4.58 -7.55
C VAL A 45 -0.67 -4.97 -8.60
N GLY A 46 -1.06 -4.07 -9.50
CA GLY A 46 -2.04 -4.33 -10.54
C GLY A 46 -3.47 -4.45 -10.01
N LYS A 47 -3.80 -3.67 -8.98
CA LYS A 47 -5.13 -3.62 -8.34
C LYS A 47 -5.66 -2.19 -8.33
N ARG A 48 -6.95 -2.06 -8.09
CA ARG A 48 -7.63 -0.78 -7.82
C ARG A 48 -8.26 -0.82 -6.44
N VAL A 49 -8.37 0.33 -5.80
CA VAL A 49 -9.09 0.47 -4.54
C VAL A 49 -10.55 0.77 -4.85
N LYS A 50 -11.46 0.11 -4.13
CA LYS A 50 -12.89 0.42 -4.13
C LYS A 50 -13.24 0.76 -2.68
N PHE A 51 -13.82 1.93 -2.47
CA PHE A 51 -14.35 2.33 -1.17
C PHE A 51 -15.86 2.22 -1.20
N GLU A 52 -16.42 1.67 -0.12
CA GLU A 52 -17.85 1.59 0.11
C GLU A 52 -18.10 2.00 1.56
N LEU A 53 -19.14 2.78 1.77
CA LEU A 53 -19.70 3.02 3.09
C LEU A 53 -20.88 2.07 3.25
N VAL A 54 -20.96 1.43 4.41
CA VAL A 54 -22.03 0.52 4.79
C VAL A 54 -22.66 1.03 6.08
N ASP A 55 -23.90 0.62 6.37
CA ASP A 55 -24.57 0.96 7.62
C ASP A 55 -23.79 0.43 8.82
N ILE A 56 -23.92 1.11 9.97
CA ILE A 56 -23.25 0.77 11.24
C ILE A 56 -23.89 -0.47 11.87
#